data_AF-A0A520US83-F1
#
_entry.id   AF-A0A520US83-F1
#
_cell.length_a   1.000
_cell.length_b   1.000
_cell.length_c   1.000
_cell.angle_alpha   90.00
_cell.angle_beta   90.00
_cell.angle_gamma   90.00
#
_symmetry.space_group_name_H-M   'P 1'
#
loop_
_entity.id
_entity.type
_entity.pdbx_description
1 polymer ?
#
loop_
_entity_poly.entity_id
_entity_poly.type
_entity_poly.pdbx_seq_one_letter_code
_entity_poly.pdbx_strand_id
1 'polypeptide(L)' 'MKKLILLFTLFTLISCIDVKPNVTVDQKIDLHIDGENVEGLEGEWIISADEKDDVITVKIERKEELSE' A
#
# COMPACT_ATOMS: atom_id res chain seq x y z
N MET A 1 -46.52 10.03 -26.64
CA MET A 1 -46.09 8.64 -26.38
C MET A 1 -44.81 8.26 -27.13
N LYS A 2 -44.70 8.53 -28.45
CA LYS A 2 -43.51 8.19 -29.27
C LYS A 2 -42.17 8.75 -28.76
N LYS A 3 -42.17 9.98 -28.23
CA LYS A 3 -40.95 10.62 -27.66
C LYS A 3 -40.48 9.97 -26.35
N LEU A 4 -41.39 9.38 -25.58
CA LEU A 4 -41.06 8.70 -24.32
C LEU A 4 -40.34 7.37 -24.61
N ILE A 5 -40.84 6.62 -25.60
CA ILE A 5 -40.26 5.35 -26.05
C ILE A 5 -38.83 5.56 -26.56
N LEU A 6 -38.59 6.63 -27.32
CA LEU A 6 -37.26 6.98 -27.82
C LEU A 6 -36.26 7.24 -26.68
N LEU A 7 -36.72 7.92 -25.61
CA LEU A 7 -35.88 8.21 -24.45
C LEU A 7 -35.48 6.92 -23.71
N PHE A 8 -36.42 6.00 -23.51
CA PHE A 8 -36.16 4.70 -22.89
C PHE A 8 -35.16 3.86 -23.70
N THR A 9 -35.22 3.90 -25.04
CA THR A 9 -34.26 3.19 -25.90
C THR A 9 -32.86 3.80 -25.90
N LEU A 10 -32.71 5.10 -25.62
CA LEU A 10 -31.38 5.69 -25.43
C LEU A 10 -30.78 5.27 -24.09
N PHE A 11 -31.59 5.17 -23.02
CA PHE A 11 -31.13 4.74 -21.70
C PHE A 11 -30.58 3.32 -21.68
N THR A 12 -31.14 2.40 -22.49
CA THR A 12 -30.65 1.03 -22.61
C THR A 12 -29.28 0.92 -23.31
N LEU A 13 -28.86 1.94 -24.06
CA LEU A 13 -27.56 1.95 -24.74
C LEU A 13 -26.42 2.44 -23.84
N ILE A 14 -26.75 3.18 -22.77
CA ILE A 14 -25.78 3.72 -21.80
C ILE A 14 -25.57 2.78 -20.60
N SER A 15 -26.40 1.75 -20.42
CA SER A 15 -26.25 0.79 -19.31
C SER A 15 -25.12 -0.22 -19.51
N CYS A 16 -24.48 -0.24 -20.69
CA CYS A 16 -23.34 -1.09 -21.01
C CYS A 16 -22.02 -0.29 -20.99
N ILE A 17 -21.87 0.61 -20.01
CA ILE A 17 -20.57 1.21 -19.72
C ILE A 17 -19.74 0.10 -19.07
N ASP A 18 -18.72 -0.36 -19.78
CA ASP A 18 -17.71 -1.30 -19.28
C ASP A 18 -16.85 -0.58 -18.23
N VAL A 19 -17.36 -0.54 -16.99
CA VAL A 19 -16.66 0.03 -15.85
C VAL A 19 -15.55 -0.94 -15.47
N LYS A 20 -14.33 -0.65 -15.88
CA LYS A 20 -13.13 -1.34 -15.39
C LYS A 20 -12.75 -0.72 -14.04
N PRO A 21 -12.97 -1.40 -12.90
CA PRO A 21 -12.52 -0.87 -11.63
C PRO A 21 -10.99 -0.81 -11.64
N ASN A 22 -10.45 0.36 -11.31
CA ASN A 22 -9.03 0.48 -10.99
C ASN A 22 -8.87 0.02 -9.53
N VAL A 23 -8.43 -1.23 -9.35
CA VAL A 23 -8.16 -1.81 -8.03
C VAL A 23 -6.68 -1.63 -7.74
N THR A 24 -6.35 -0.87 -6.72
CA THR A 24 -4.99 -0.75 -6.18
C THR A 24 -4.96 -1.45 -4.83
N VAL A 25 -4.00 -2.35 -4.63
CA VAL A 25 -3.75 -2.99 -3.34
C VAL A 25 -2.58 -2.26 -2.70
N ASP A 26 -2.81 -1.63 -1.55
CA ASP A 26 -1.79 -0.95 -0.77
C ASP A 26 -1.43 -1.84 0.43
N GLN A 27 -0.15 -2.19 0.59
CA GLN A 27 0.36 -3.00 1.69
C GLN A 27 1.32 -2.14 2.52
N LYS A 28 1.01 -1.97 3.81
CA LYS A 28 1.82 -1.19 4.75
C LYS A 28 2.28 -2.06 5.91
N ILE A 29 3.52 -1.85 6.34
CA ILE A 29 4.11 -2.46 7.54
C ILE A 29 4.40 -1.32 8.51
N ASP A 30 3.66 -1.26 9.62
CA ASP A 30 3.84 -0.26 10.67
C ASP A 30 4.65 -0.86 11.83
N LEU A 31 5.86 -0.34 12.05
CA LEU A 31 6.75 -0.75 13.14
C LEU A 31 6.65 0.26 14.28
N HIS A 32 6.29 -0.22 15.48
CA HIS A 32 6.21 0.59 16.69
C HIS A 32 7.24 0.10 17.71
N ILE A 33 7.90 1.04 18.38
CA ILE A 33 8.80 0.78 19.50
C ILE A 33 8.16 1.41 20.73
N ASP A 34 7.87 0.61 21.74
CA ASP A 34 7.26 1.08 22.98
C ASP A 34 8.26 1.94 23.77
N GLY A 35 7.88 3.19 24.02
CA GLY A 35 8.70 4.23 24.65
C GLY A 35 9.14 3.95 26.09
N GLU A 36 8.61 2.91 26.72
CA GLU A 36 8.90 2.55 28.12
C GLU A 36 10.21 1.73 28.26
N ASN A 37 10.71 1.14 27.16
CA ASN A 37 11.92 0.30 27.14
C ASN A 37 12.92 0.74 26.04
N VAL A 38 13.09 2.05 25.84
CA VAL A 38 13.97 2.61 24.80
C VAL A 38 15.43 2.82 25.24
N GLU A 39 15.75 2.55 26.51
CA GLU A 39 17.15 2.53 26.97
C GLU A 39 17.95 1.50 26.16
N GLY A 40 19.01 1.96 25.48
CA GLY A 40 19.84 1.15 24.59
C GLY A 40 19.40 1.12 23.12
N LEU A 41 18.22 1.69 22.79
CA LEU A 41 17.76 1.88 21.40
C LEU A 41 18.16 3.24 20.80
N GLU A 42 18.72 4.15 21.60
CA GLU A 42 19.29 5.41 21.09
C GLU A 42 20.45 5.16 20.13
N GLY A 43 20.45 5.84 18.98
CA GLY A 43 21.51 5.76 17.98
C GLY A 43 21.00 5.71 16.55
N GLU A 44 21.93 5.57 15.60
CA GLU A 44 21.59 5.38 14.19
C GLU A 44 21.22 3.92 13.92
N TRP A 45 20.10 3.72 13.23
CA TRP A 45 19.62 2.42 12.80
C TRP A 45 19.55 2.38 11.28
N ILE A 46 19.94 1.25 10.71
CA ILE A 46 19.85 0.98 9.29
C ILE A 46 18.67 0.03 9.09
N ILE A 47 17.68 0.51 8.34
CA ILE A 47 16.56 -0.30 7.86
C ILE A 47 16.84 -0.62 6.39
N SER A 48 16.95 -1.89 6.07
CA SER A 48 17.12 -2.38 4.70
C SER A 48 16.06 -3.41 4.35
N ALA A 49 15.74 -3.51 3.06
CA ALA A 49 14.80 -4.48 2.54
C ALA A 49 15.43 -5.19 1.34
N ASP A 50 15.28 -6.50 1.29
CA ASP A 50 15.63 -7.35 0.14
C ASP A 50 14.37 -8.08 -0.32
N GLU A 51 14.17 -8.11 -1.64
CA GLU A 51 13.03 -8.77 -2.26
C GLU A 51 13.52 -9.98 -3.05
N LYS A 52 12.99 -11.16 -2.71
CA LYS A 52 13.29 -12.39 -3.41
C LYS A 52 12.02 -13.22 -3.57
N ASP A 53 11.68 -13.49 -4.83
CA ASP A 53 10.41 -14.12 -5.21
C ASP A 53 9.24 -13.35 -4.59
N ASP A 54 8.30 -14.03 -3.92
CA ASP A 54 7.15 -13.39 -3.26
C ASP A 54 7.43 -13.04 -1.78
N VAL A 55 8.72 -12.88 -1.40
CA VAL A 55 9.14 -12.65 0.00
C VAL A 55 9.97 -11.37 0.11
N ILE A 56 9.53 -10.45 0.98
CA ILE A 56 10.29 -9.26 1.37
C ILE A 56 10.92 -9.53 2.74
N THR A 57 12.25 -9.46 2.82
CA THR A 57 13.01 -9.55 4.07
C THR A 57 13.40 -8.15 4.52
N VAL A 58 12.87 -7.71 5.67
CA VAL A 58 13.25 -6.44 6.29
C VAL A 58 14.27 -6.70 7.39
N LYS A 59 15.43 -6.04 7.30
CA LYS A 59 16.47 -6.09 8.32
C LYS A 59 16.56 -4.74 9.03
N ILE A 60 16.56 -4.79 10.36
CA ILE A 60 16.74 -3.63 11.23
C ILE A 60 17.99 -3.90 12.06
N GLU A 61 19.02 -3.08 11.88
CA GLU A 61 20.29 -3.23 12.58
C GLU A 61 20.80 -1.90 13.11
N ARG A 62 21.43 -1.94 14.29
CA ARG A 62 22.09 -0.77 14.84
C ARG A 62 23.36 -0.53 14.05
N LYS A 63 23.60 0.70 13.63
CA LYS A 63 24.87 1.07 13.03
C LYS A 63 25.91 1.06 14.14
N GLU A 64 26.79 0.07 14.15
CA GLU A 64 27.93 0.04 15.07
C GLU A 64 28.88 1.20 14.69
N GLU A 65 29.15 2.08 15.66
CA GLU A 65 30.29 3.00 15.54
C GLU A 65 31.55 2.15 15.67
N LEU A 66 32.34 2.08 14.60
CA LEU A 66 33.70 1.54 14.68
C LEU A 66 34.47 2.40 15.68
N SER A 67 34.65 1.88 16.89
CA SER A 67 35.55 2.47 17.87
C SER A 67 36.98 2.34 17.33
N GLU A 68 37.56 3.45 16.88
CA GLU A 68 38.98 3.57 16.52
C GLU A 68 39.90 3.36 17.73
#